data_AF-A0A5C2FIA3-F1
#
_entry.id   AF-A0A5C2FIA3-F1
#
_cell.length_a   1.000
_cell.length_b   1.000
_cell.length_c   1.000
_cell.angle_alpha   90.00
_cell.angle_beta   90.00
_cell.angle_gamma   90.00
#
_symmetry.space_group_name_H-M   'P 1'
#
loop_
_entity.id
_entity.type
_entity.pdbx_description
1 polymer ?
#
loop_
_entity_poly.entity_id
_entity_poly.type
_entity_poly.pdbx_seq_one_letter_code
_entity_poly.pdbx_strand_id
1 'polypeptide(L)'
;MAVKMDLVDARTTQRLLAWLIDFLPVLVLSVIFLPMIASKMVASLSAPQLAGEIAGTNILYSVLALAYTVFLWWWEATSGKTLGNVLLGLRTTTLKGERPGWGKTIIRRLLIAVAGIVPILGSVLMVISNHFDANGKKQGWHDKMAGTLVLDIKTGRDPLTTGGAAGPQSFAPPQQYAPGRRFVGEPDDAQGTSGGVIDSVPGAVRAAAPEAQESVRPRPSARPKPEAKIVEVPSTEAAADPDEDLGHTQIRPQSPDAVHLLFDDSQCLDLAGSILIGRNPSYSDGDVGVHLVALDDPDRTVSKTHLLIQPGVGSVWVTDRDSGNGSCIVDEDGNVRELVPGKPEQAMIGHTVYFGDRYFQVERP
;
A
#
# COMPACT_ATOMS: atom_id res chain seq x y z
N MET A 1 -0.28 -14.21 -6.82
CA MET A 1 0.58 -14.22 -5.61
C MET A 1 -0.31 -13.82 -4.44
N ALA A 2 -0.27 -14.51 -3.30
CA ALA A 2 -1.04 -14.11 -2.12
C ALA A 2 -0.77 -12.62 -1.80
N VAL A 3 -1.84 -11.84 -1.61
CA VAL A 3 -1.71 -10.42 -1.25
C VAL A 3 -1.02 -10.35 0.11
N LYS A 4 0.19 -9.79 0.12
CA LYS A 4 1.02 -9.70 1.32
C LYS A 4 0.49 -8.58 2.20
N MET A 5 -0.38 -8.91 3.15
CA MET A 5 -1.10 -7.94 3.97
C MET A 5 -0.29 -7.44 5.19
N ASP A 6 0.79 -8.14 5.54
CA ASP A 6 1.66 -7.77 6.64
C ASP A 6 2.68 -6.69 6.25
N LEU A 7 3.03 -5.85 7.21
CA LEU A 7 4.20 -4.97 7.09
C LEU A 7 5.45 -5.80 7.34
N VAL A 8 6.35 -5.81 6.36
CA VAL A 8 7.62 -6.53 6.46
C VAL A 8 8.76 -5.52 6.58
N ASP A 9 9.55 -5.63 7.65
CA ASP A 9 10.72 -4.78 7.84
C ASP A 9 11.81 -5.10 6.81
N ALA A 10 12.39 -4.05 6.22
CA ALA A 10 13.50 -4.20 5.29
C ALA A 10 14.75 -4.76 5.97
N ARG A 11 15.41 -5.72 5.33
CA ARG A 11 16.65 -6.34 5.82
C ARG A 11 17.79 -5.31 5.84
N THR A 12 18.78 -5.50 6.72
CA THR A 12 19.96 -4.63 6.82
C THR A 12 20.71 -4.52 5.50
N THR A 13 20.86 -5.62 4.76
CA THR A 13 21.53 -5.64 3.44
C THR A 13 20.77 -4.82 2.40
N GLN A 14 19.44 -4.86 2.39
CA GLN A 14 18.61 -4.05 1.48
C GLN A 14 18.74 -2.56 1.82
N ARG A 15 18.74 -2.21 3.11
CA ARG A 15 18.93 -0.82 3.57
C ARG A 15 20.31 -0.28 3.22
N LEU A 16 21.36 -1.07 3.42
CA LEU A 16 22.74 -0.70 3.05
C LEU A 16 22.87 -0.50 1.55
N LEU A 17 22.31 -1.43 0.76
CA LEU A 17 22.35 -1.33 -0.69
C LEU A 17 21.54 -0.13 -1.21
N ALA A 18 20.37 0.16 -0.62
CA ALA A 18 19.61 1.37 -0.93
C ALA A 18 20.43 2.64 -0.67
N TRP A 19 21.12 2.69 0.47
CA TRP A 19 21.99 3.81 0.82
C TRP A 19 23.17 3.97 -0.16
N LEU A 20 23.81 2.87 -0.56
CA LEU A 20 24.88 2.91 -1.57
C LEU A 20 24.37 3.42 -2.92
N ILE A 21 23.19 2.97 -3.35
CA ILE A 21 22.57 3.41 -4.59
C ILE A 21 22.21 4.91 -4.53
N ASP A 22 21.66 5.37 -3.41
CA ASP A 22 21.36 6.79 -3.17
C ASP A 22 22.63 7.66 -3.22
N PHE A 23 23.79 7.11 -2.90
CA PHE A 23 25.07 7.81 -2.97
C PHE A 23 25.68 7.86 -4.38
N LEU A 24 25.26 6.98 -5.30
CA LEU A 24 25.87 6.87 -6.64
C LEU A 24 25.89 8.18 -7.43
N PRO A 25 24.82 9.00 -7.49
CA PRO A 25 24.88 10.24 -8.26
C PRO A 25 25.91 11.24 -7.73
N VAL A 26 26.05 11.34 -6.41
CA VAL A 26 27.10 12.17 -5.78
C VAL A 26 28.49 11.58 -6.02
N LEU A 27 28.62 10.25 -5.98
CA LEU A 27 29.87 9.57 -6.31
C LEU A 27 30.28 9.83 -7.76
N VAL A 28 29.36 9.73 -8.72
CA VAL A 28 29.62 10.03 -10.14
C VAL A 28 30.06 11.48 -10.32
N LEU A 29 29.37 12.43 -9.70
CA LEU A 29 29.81 13.83 -9.69
C LEU A 29 31.22 13.97 -9.12
N SER A 30 31.53 13.27 -8.03
CA SER A 30 32.84 13.33 -7.38
C SER A 30 33.95 12.74 -8.26
N VAL A 31 33.69 11.63 -8.95
CA VAL A 31 34.63 11.00 -9.89
C VAL A 31 34.93 11.90 -11.09
N ILE A 32 33.98 12.74 -11.51
CA ILE A 32 34.16 13.69 -12.61
C ILE A 32 34.87 14.95 -12.13
N PHE A 33 34.36 15.59 -11.08
CA PHE A 33 34.80 16.92 -10.66
C PHE A 33 36.09 16.90 -9.84
N LEU A 34 36.32 15.91 -8.96
CA LEU A 34 37.52 15.91 -8.11
C LEU A 34 38.83 15.80 -8.91
N PRO A 35 38.97 14.91 -9.92
CA PRO A 35 40.17 14.89 -10.76
C PRO A 35 40.34 16.16 -11.59
N MET A 36 39.24 16.77 -12.04
CA MET A 36 39.25 18.03 -12.79
C MET A 36 39.69 19.21 -11.91
N ILE A 37 39.24 19.25 -10.65
CA ILE A 37 39.68 20.25 -9.67
C ILE A 37 41.15 20.02 -9.31
N ALA A 38 41.55 18.76 -9.05
CA ALA A 38 42.92 18.42 -8.70
C ALA A 38 43.92 18.76 -9.83
N SER A 39 43.58 18.44 -11.08
CA SER A 39 44.43 18.77 -12.23
C SER A 39 44.59 20.28 -12.42
N LYS A 40 43.51 21.05 -12.29
CA LYS A 40 43.57 22.52 -12.31
C LYS A 40 44.36 23.09 -11.13
N MET A 41 44.26 22.48 -9.94
CA MET A 41 45.00 22.90 -8.75
C MET A 41 46.52 22.72 -8.94
N VAL A 42 46.96 21.61 -9.53
CA VAL A 42 48.37 21.39 -9.89
C VAL A 42 48.83 22.42 -10.94
N ALA A 43 48.02 22.66 -11.97
CA ALA A 43 48.32 23.66 -13.00
C ALA A 43 48.37 25.10 -12.46
N SER A 44 47.60 25.42 -11.42
CA SER A 44 47.59 26.74 -10.80
C SER A 44 48.91 27.10 -10.10
N LEU A 45 49.80 26.14 -9.85
CA LEU A 45 51.13 26.42 -9.30
C LEU A 45 52.01 27.21 -10.28
N SER A 46 51.79 27.05 -11.59
CA SER A 46 52.53 27.77 -12.65
C SER A 46 51.69 28.84 -13.35
N ALA A 47 50.36 28.76 -13.28
CA ALA A 47 49.43 29.73 -13.86
C ALA A 47 48.39 30.21 -12.83
N PRO A 48 48.71 31.26 -12.03
CA PRO A 48 47.82 31.75 -10.95
C PRO A 48 46.44 32.23 -11.44
N GLN A 49 46.30 32.57 -12.72
CA GLN A 49 45.03 33.00 -13.32
C GLN A 49 43.98 31.88 -13.30
N LEU A 50 44.38 30.61 -13.16
CA LEU A 50 43.47 29.46 -13.04
C LEU A 50 42.69 29.41 -11.72
N ALA A 51 43.05 30.22 -10.71
CA ALA A 51 42.36 30.24 -9.42
C ALA A 51 40.84 30.50 -9.55
N GLY A 52 40.44 31.38 -10.48
CA GLY A 52 39.03 31.67 -10.76
C GLY A 52 38.29 30.46 -11.35
N GLU A 53 38.94 29.70 -12.23
CA GLU A 53 38.36 28.48 -12.80
C GLU A 53 38.22 27.36 -11.78
N ILE A 54 39.18 27.23 -10.86
CA ILE A 54 39.10 26.29 -9.73
C ILE A 54 37.90 26.64 -8.85
N ALA A 55 37.74 27.91 -8.49
CA ALA A 55 36.61 28.37 -7.69
C ALA A 55 35.27 28.11 -8.41
N GLY A 56 35.16 28.46 -9.70
CA GLY A 56 33.97 28.20 -10.50
C GLY A 56 33.62 26.71 -10.59
N THR A 57 34.62 25.86 -10.79
CA THR A 57 34.44 24.40 -10.84
C THR A 57 33.98 23.83 -9.50
N ASN A 58 34.58 24.29 -8.39
CA ASN A 58 34.18 23.89 -7.03
C ASN A 58 32.76 24.32 -6.69
N ILE A 59 32.38 25.56 -7.05
CA ILE A 59 31.03 26.08 -6.86
C ILE A 59 30.04 25.23 -7.65
N LEU A 60 30.33 24.93 -8.92
CA LEU A 60 29.45 24.12 -9.75
C LEU A 60 29.26 22.71 -9.16
N TYR A 61 30.34 22.03 -8.77
CA TYR A 61 30.27 20.72 -8.09
C TYR A 61 29.40 20.80 -6.83
N SER A 62 29.65 21.80 -5.98
CA SER A 62 28.96 21.98 -4.71
C SER A 62 27.47 22.24 -4.90
N VAL A 63 27.11 23.08 -5.87
CA VAL A 63 25.70 23.39 -6.20
C VAL A 63 24.99 22.15 -6.73
N LEU A 64 25.61 21.38 -7.64
CA LEU A 64 25.00 20.16 -8.18
C LEU A 64 24.81 19.08 -7.09
N ALA A 65 25.84 18.86 -6.27
CA ALA A 65 25.78 17.89 -5.17
C ALA A 65 24.73 18.29 -4.12
N LEU A 66 24.66 19.59 -3.77
CA LEU A 66 23.67 20.13 -2.85
C LEU A 66 22.25 20.02 -3.44
N ALA A 67 22.05 20.39 -4.70
CA ALA A 67 20.77 20.31 -5.38
C ALA A 67 20.24 18.87 -5.40
N TYR A 68 21.09 17.90 -5.73
CA TYR A 68 20.72 16.48 -5.67
C TYR A 68 20.38 16.03 -4.25
N THR A 69 21.18 16.43 -3.26
CA THR A 69 20.95 16.06 -1.85
C THR A 69 19.61 16.61 -1.34
N VAL A 70 19.33 17.89 -1.60
CA VAL A 70 18.07 18.56 -1.24
C VAL A 70 16.89 17.90 -1.96
N PHE A 71 17.03 17.60 -3.25
CA PHE A 71 16.02 16.88 -4.02
C PHE A 71 15.71 15.50 -3.42
N LEU A 72 16.74 14.73 -3.06
CA LEU A 72 16.57 13.41 -2.46
C LEU A 72 15.86 13.51 -1.09
N TRP A 73 16.20 14.52 -0.28
CA TRP A 73 15.53 14.75 1.00
C TRP A 73 14.07 15.16 0.82
N TRP A 74 13.78 16.04 -0.14
CA TRP A 74 12.41 16.43 -0.48
C TRP A 74 11.59 15.21 -0.95
N TRP A 75 12.16 14.38 -1.82
CA TRP A 75 11.49 13.18 -2.34
C TRP A 75 11.19 12.18 -1.22
N GLU A 76 12.15 11.94 -0.33
CA GLU A 76 11.96 11.05 0.82
C GLU A 76 10.93 11.61 1.81
N ALA A 77 11.00 12.91 2.13
CA ALA A 77 10.08 13.56 3.06
C ALA A 77 8.63 13.54 2.57
N THR A 78 8.40 13.76 1.28
CA THR A 78 7.07 13.86 0.68
C THR A 78 6.47 12.52 0.29
N SER A 79 7.31 11.54 -0.09
CA SER A 79 6.84 10.30 -0.71
C SER A 79 7.39 9.02 -0.06
N GLY A 80 8.29 9.12 0.91
CA GLY A 80 8.98 7.96 1.49
C GLY A 80 9.89 7.22 0.50
N LYS A 81 10.23 7.89 -0.62
CA LYS A 81 10.94 7.32 -1.77
C LYS A 81 12.31 7.94 -1.90
N THR A 82 13.26 7.11 -2.29
CA THR A 82 14.61 7.48 -2.72
C THR A 82 14.97 6.62 -3.93
N LEU A 83 16.06 6.91 -4.61
CA LEU A 83 16.48 6.15 -5.78
C LEU A 83 16.72 4.67 -5.41
N GLY A 84 17.45 4.42 -4.33
CA GLY A 84 17.71 3.09 -3.79
C GLY A 84 16.45 2.40 -3.29
N ASN A 85 15.57 3.13 -2.61
CA ASN A 85 14.30 2.58 -2.15
C ASN A 85 13.42 2.12 -3.32
N VAL A 86 13.30 2.93 -4.38
CA VAL A 86 12.48 2.56 -5.55
C VAL A 86 13.05 1.31 -6.24
N LEU A 87 14.36 1.24 -6.44
CA LEU A 87 15.01 0.11 -7.09
C LEU A 87 14.89 -1.19 -6.28
N LEU A 88 15.03 -1.10 -4.96
CA LEU A 88 14.96 -2.26 -4.08
C LEU A 88 13.54 -2.62 -3.65
N GLY A 89 12.55 -1.76 -3.90
CA GLY A 89 11.18 -1.97 -3.44
C GLY A 89 11.05 -1.75 -1.93
N LEU A 90 11.66 -0.69 -1.44
CA LEU A 90 11.59 -0.26 -0.06
C LEU A 90 10.75 1.03 0.06
N ARG A 91 10.23 1.26 1.27
CA ARG A 91 9.50 2.48 1.60
C ARG A 91 9.89 2.99 2.98
N THR A 92 10.29 4.27 3.07
CA THR A 92 10.49 4.96 4.35
C THR A 92 9.16 5.55 4.82
N THR A 93 8.76 5.27 6.06
CA THR A 93 7.53 5.80 6.68
C THR A 93 7.73 6.19 8.14
N THR A 94 6.74 6.84 8.75
CA THR A 94 6.68 7.01 10.21
C THR A 94 6.26 5.71 10.91
N LEU A 95 6.37 5.66 12.24
CA LEU A 95 5.82 4.53 13.03
C LEU A 95 4.32 4.28 12.80
N LYS A 96 3.57 5.29 12.34
CA LYS A 96 2.15 5.20 12.00
C LYS A 96 1.92 4.82 10.54
N GLY A 97 2.98 4.55 9.77
CA GLY A 97 2.88 4.24 8.34
C GLY A 97 2.53 5.45 7.46
N GLU A 98 2.76 6.67 7.96
CA GLU A 98 2.51 7.91 7.21
C GLU A 98 3.79 8.41 6.52
N ARG A 99 3.64 9.45 5.68
CA ARG A 99 4.78 10.14 5.04
C ARG A 99 5.75 10.65 6.11
N PRO A 100 7.08 10.47 5.93
CA PRO A 100 8.06 10.84 6.95
C PRO A 100 8.01 12.32 7.35
N GLY A 101 7.78 13.21 6.38
CA GLY A 101 7.84 14.65 6.57
C GLY A 101 9.28 15.16 6.74
N TRP A 102 9.46 16.47 6.55
CA TRP A 102 10.78 17.09 6.52
C TRP A 102 11.57 16.93 7.83
N GLY A 103 10.93 17.14 8.99
CA GLY A 103 11.62 17.10 10.27
C GLY A 103 12.30 15.76 10.54
N LYS A 104 11.58 14.65 10.33
CA LYS A 104 12.11 13.30 10.54
C LYS A 104 13.18 12.94 9.52
N THR A 105 12.97 13.29 8.25
CA THR A 105 13.95 13.06 7.19
C THR A 105 15.26 13.81 7.44
N ILE A 106 15.18 15.09 7.84
CA ILE A 106 16.38 15.89 8.14
C ILE A 106 17.14 15.30 9.32
N ILE A 107 16.46 14.96 10.42
CA ILE A 107 17.11 14.34 11.61
C ILE A 107 17.82 13.05 11.19
N ARG A 108 17.14 12.18 10.46
CA ARG A 108 17.69 10.91 9.98
C ARG A 108 18.95 11.13 9.13
N ARG A 109 18.89 12.04 8.16
CA ARG A 109 19.98 12.30 7.21
C ARG A 109 21.15 13.03 7.87
N LEU A 110 20.89 13.96 8.78
CA LEU A 110 21.94 14.63 9.56
C LEU A 110 22.69 13.66 10.46
N LEU A 111 21.99 12.74 11.12
CA LEU A 111 22.65 11.75 11.96
C LEU A 111 23.58 10.84 11.15
N ILE A 112 23.17 10.44 9.94
CA ILE A 112 24.03 9.69 9.03
C ILE A 112 25.21 10.55 8.54
N ALA A 113 24.98 11.83 8.23
CA ALA A 113 26.03 12.74 7.79
C ALA A 113 27.08 13.00 8.89
N VAL A 114 26.64 13.19 10.13
CA VAL A 114 27.51 13.35 11.31
C VAL A 114 28.31 12.07 11.56
N ALA A 115 27.69 10.90 11.43
CA ALA A 115 28.41 9.64 11.52
C ALA A 115 29.47 9.50 10.40
N GLY A 116 29.21 10.05 9.22
CA GLY A 116 30.16 10.13 8.11
C GLY A 116 31.37 11.03 8.32
N ILE A 117 31.43 11.81 9.41
CA ILE A 117 32.63 12.57 9.80
C ILE A 117 33.81 11.63 10.08
N VAL A 118 33.53 10.42 10.61
CA VAL A 118 34.49 9.32 10.62
C VAL A 118 34.37 8.60 9.28
N PRO A 119 35.33 8.77 8.34
CA PRO A 119 35.15 8.33 6.97
C PRO A 119 34.86 6.83 6.89
N ILE A 120 33.79 6.48 6.16
CA ILE A 120 33.33 5.12 5.86
C ILE A 120 32.82 4.36 7.10
N LEU A 121 33.57 4.31 8.19
CA LEU A 121 33.25 3.49 9.36
C LEU A 121 32.01 3.98 10.10
N GLY A 122 31.87 5.29 10.32
CA GLY A 122 30.74 5.82 11.09
C GLY A 122 29.41 5.72 10.34
N SER A 123 29.36 6.05 9.04
CA SER A 123 28.15 5.88 8.22
C SER A 123 27.71 4.42 8.12
N VAL A 124 28.67 3.50 7.94
CA VAL A 124 28.39 2.06 7.85
C VAL A 124 27.91 1.52 9.19
N LEU A 125 28.56 1.89 10.31
CA LEU A 125 28.10 1.50 11.66
C LEU A 125 26.69 2.03 11.95
N MET A 126 26.37 3.25 11.52
CA MET A 126 25.04 3.85 11.69
C MET A 126 23.96 3.04 10.97
N VAL A 127 24.26 2.51 9.79
CA VAL A 127 23.35 1.68 8.98
C VAL A 127 23.27 0.24 9.51
N ILE A 128 24.38 -0.30 10.03
CA ILE A 128 24.43 -1.65 10.61
C ILE A 128 23.80 -1.70 12.02
N SER A 129 23.63 -0.54 12.68
CA SER A 129 23.11 -0.43 14.05
C SER A 129 21.78 -1.15 14.30
N ASN A 130 20.98 -1.44 13.25
CA ASN A 130 19.77 -2.26 13.30
C ASN A 130 20.01 -3.67 13.88
N HIS A 131 21.22 -4.22 13.74
CA HIS A 131 21.55 -5.55 14.27
C HIS A 131 21.64 -5.58 15.80
N PHE A 132 21.79 -4.41 16.42
CA PHE A 132 21.88 -4.25 17.87
C PHE A 132 20.53 -3.82 18.49
N ASP A 133 19.44 -3.76 17.71
CA ASP A 133 18.13 -3.38 18.22
C ASP A 133 17.41 -4.59 18.83
N ALA A 134 17.41 -4.65 20.17
CA ALA A 134 16.81 -5.74 20.95
C ALA A 134 15.26 -5.81 20.88
N ASN A 135 14.61 -4.80 20.29
CA ASN A 135 13.14 -4.64 20.33
C ASN A 135 12.38 -5.29 19.14
N GLY A 136 13.06 -6.07 18.30
CA GLY A 136 12.41 -6.85 17.22
C GLY A 136 11.94 -6.05 15.99
N LYS A 137 11.92 -4.71 16.03
CA LYS A 137 11.50 -3.82 14.93
C LYS A 137 12.61 -3.45 13.94
N LYS A 138 13.80 -4.06 14.09
CA LYS A 138 15.00 -3.89 13.24
C LYS A 138 15.26 -2.43 12.84
N GLN A 139 15.16 -1.48 13.79
CA GLN A 139 15.38 -0.05 13.52
C GLN A 139 16.84 0.33 13.71
N GLY A 140 17.36 1.17 12.81
CA GLY A 140 18.68 1.78 13.02
C GLY A 140 18.62 2.87 14.06
N TRP A 141 19.74 3.22 14.68
CA TRP A 141 19.78 4.31 15.66
C TRP A 141 19.30 5.63 15.05
N HIS A 142 19.62 5.89 13.77
CA HIS A 142 19.12 7.04 13.01
C HIS A 142 17.59 7.01 12.83
N ASP A 143 17.03 5.83 12.57
CA ASP A 143 15.60 5.62 12.38
C ASP A 143 14.82 5.72 13.68
N LYS A 144 15.38 5.17 14.76
CA LYS A 144 14.82 5.19 16.12
C LYS A 144 14.72 6.62 16.64
N MET A 145 15.77 7.43 16.44
CA MET A 145 15.77 8.84 16.83
C MET A 145 14.83 9.68 15.97
N ALA A 146 14.69 9.37 14.68
CA ALA A 146 13.76 10.06 13.79
C ALA A 146 12.30 9.57 13.92
N GLY A 147 12.04 8.44 14.57
CA GLY A 147 10.73 7.81 14.62
C GLY A 147 10.25 7.36 13.22
N THR A 148 11.15 6.74 12.45
CA THR A 148 10.91 6.23 11.09
C THR A 148 11.14 4.73 10.99
N LEU A 149 10.54 4.12 9.97
CA LEU A 149 10.66 2.71 9.60
C LEU A 149 10.97 2.60 8.12
N VAL A 150 11.72 1.57 7.73
CA VAL A 150 11.92 1.20 6.32
C VAL A 150 11.36 -0.19 6.12
N LEU A 151 10.37 -0.27 5.23
CA LEU A 151 9.59 -1.47 4.98
C LEU A 151 9.89 -2.01 3.58
N ASP A 152 9.86 -3.33 3.43
CA ASP A 152 9.97 -4.03 2.16
C ASP A 152 8.57 -4.23 1.57
N ILE A 153 8.26 -3.44 0.54
CA ILE A 153 6.96 -3.44 -0.14
C ILE A 153 6.88 -4.48 -1.27
N LYS A 154 7.95 -5.24 -1.53
CA LYS A 154 7.90 -6.43 -2.39
C LYS A 154 7.45 -7.64 -1.58
N THR A 155 7.78 -7.67 -0.30
CA THR A 155 7.41 -8.77 0.62
C THR A 155 6.20 -8.46 1.50
N GLY A 156 5.86 -7.19 1.71
CA GLY A 156 4.72 -6.73 2.50
C GLY A 156 3.92 -5.63 1.80
N ARG A 157 2.85 -5.13 2.46
CA ARG A 157 2.03 -4.03 1.92
C ARG A 157 2.74 -2.67 2.03
N ASP A 158 2.38 -1.72 1.15
CA ASP A 158 2.82 -0.33 1.25
C ASP A 158 1.87 0.50 2.13
N PRO A 159 2.25 0.87 3.36
CA PRO A 159 1.36 1.60 4.26
C PRO A 159 0.99 3.00 3.76
N LEU A 160 1.76 3.63 2.87
CA LEU A 160 1.41 4.95 2.33
C LEU A 160 0.21 4.90 1.37
N THR A 161 -0.09 3.72 0.83
CA THR A 161 -1.22 3.50 -0.08
C THR A 161 -2.30 2.62 0.53
N THR A 162 -2.09 2.09 1.74
CA THR A 162 -2.99 1.12 2.40
C THR A 162 -3.40 1.58 3.81
N GLY A 163 -3.60 2.89 4.01
CA GLY A 163 -4.17 3.41 5.27
C GLY A 163 -3.22 3.44 6.48
N GLY A 164 -1.91 3.44 6.27
CA GLY A 164 -0.91 3.52 7.33
C GLY A 164 -0.70 2.21 8.09
N ALA A 165 -0.06 2.28 9.25
CA ALA A 165 0.31 1.11 10.06
C ALA A 165 -0.90 0.39 10.66
N ALA A 166 -1.99 1.12 10.89
CA ALA A 166 -3.28 0.58 11.32
C ALA A 166 -4.19 0.16 10.16
N GLY A 167 -3.71 0.31 8.91
CA GLY A 167 -4.42 -0.17 7.74
C GLY A 167 -4.73 -1.67 7.83
N PRO A 168 -5.78 -2.13 7.13
CA PRO A 168 -6.28 -3.49 7.24
C PRO A 168 -5.15 -4.52 7.03
N GLN A 169 -4.92 -5.35 8.06
CA GLN A 169 -4.06 -6.54 7.99
C GLN A 169 -4.78 -7.73 7.32
N SER A 170 -6.09 -7.57 7.11
CA SER A 170 -6.98 -8.39 6.32
C SER A 170 -8.13 -7.48 5.90
N PHE A 171 -8.61 -7.58 4.65
CA PHE A 171 -9.85 -6.93 4.23
C PHE A 171 -11.11 -7.72 4.63
N ALA A 172 -10.94 -8.83 5.38
CA ALA A 172 -12.02 -9.47 6.12
C ALA A 172 -12.40 -8.63 7.35
N PRO A 173 -13.69 -8.52 7.72
CA PRO A 173 -14.06 -7.92 9.01
C PRO A 173 -13.32 -8.63 10.15
N PRO A 174 -12.80 -7.90 11.16
CA PRO A 174 -12.13 -8.51 12.29
C PRO A 174 -13.10 -9.48 12.97
N GLN A 175 -12.72 -10.76 13.07
CA GLN A 175 -13.51 -11.79 13.73
C GLN A 175 -13.79 -11.35 15.18
N GLN A 176 -14.97 -10.81 15.42
CA GLN A 176 -15.56 -10.82 16.75
C GLN A 176 -15.94 -12.27 17.02
N TYR A 177 -15.02 -13.02 17.62
CA TYR A 177 -15.36 -14.30 18.22
C TYR A 177 -16.45 -14.03 19.25
N ALA A 178 -17.70 -14.38 18.92
CA ALA A 178 -18.71 -14.59 19.93
C ALA A 178 -18.18 -15.69 20.87
N PRO A 179 -18.02 -15.42 22.17
CA PRO A 179 -17.51 -16.44 23.08
C PRO A 179 -18.51 -17.60 23.11
N GLY A 180 -18.12 -18.77 22.60
CA GLY A 180 -18.89 -20.00 22.78
C GLY A 180 -19.06 -20.96 21.60
N ARG A 181 -18.56 -20.68 20.39
CA ARG A 181 -18.58 -21.69 19.31
C ARG A 181 -17.25 -22.42 19.20
N ARG A 182 -17.24 -23.69 19.64
CA ARG A 182 -16.20 -24.65 19.26
C ARG A 182 -16.39 -25.01 17.79
N PHE A 183 -15.32 -24.93 17.01
CA PHE A 183 -15.29 -25.53 15.69
C PHE A 183 -15.34 -27.05 15.83
N VAL A 184 -16.25 -27.70 15.11
CA VAL A 184 -16.26 -29.15 14.94
C VAL A 184 -15.22 -29.44 13.85
N GLY A 185 -14.05 -29.97 14.24
CA GLY A 185 -13.02 -30.36 13.28
C GLY A 185 -11.57 -30.39 13.76
N GLU A 186 -11.26 -29.96 14.99
CA GLU A 186 -9.89 -30.07 15.52
C GLU A 186 -9.65 -31.48 16.10
N PRO A 187 -8.55 -32.18 15.75
CA PRO A 187 -8.17 -33.44 16.38
C PRO A 187 -7.84 -33.22 17.87
N ASP A 188 -8.43 -34.08 18.70
CA ASP A 188 -8.33 -34.05 20.16
C ASP A 188 -6.98 -34.66 20.61
N ASP A 189 -5.90 -33.90 20.56
CA ASP A 189 -4.64 -34.29 21.20
C ASP A 189 -4.67 -33.91 22.68
N ALA A 190 -5.10 -34.89 23.46
CA ALA A 190 -5.08 -34.86 24.91
C ALA A 190 -3.65 -35.04 25.48
N GLN A 191 -3.40 -34.27 26.54
CA GLN A 191 -2.47 -34.50 27.66
C GLN A 191 -0.98 -34.12 27.50
N GLY A 192 -0.63 -33.04 28.21
CA GLY A 192 0.73 -32.68 28.61
C GLY A 192 0.68 -31.88 29.93
N THR A 193 0.68 -32.63 31.02
CA THR A 193 0.79 -32.28 32.45
C THR A 193 1.34 -30.90 32.86
N SER A 194 0.61 -30.29 33.79
CA SER A 194 1.03 -29.27 34.75
C SER A 194 2.24 -29.67 35.62
N GLY A 195 3.16 -28.72 35.88
CA GLY A 195 4.13 -28.85 36.98
C GLY A 195 5.07 -27.65 37.19
N GLY A 196 4.94 -26.99 38.35
CA GLY A 196 5.95 -26.12 39.00
C GLY A 196 5.89 -24.63 38.62
N VAL A 197 5.25 -23.73 39.38
CA VAL A 197 5.66 -23.21 40.71
C VAL A 197 7.13 -22.78 40.74
N ILE A 198 7.36 -21.49 40.47
CA ILE A 198 8.28 -20.68 41.28
C ILE A 198 7.58 -19.38 41.66
N ASP A 199 7.63 -19.16 42.96
CA ASP A 199 6.95 -18.18 43.79
C ASP A 199 7.94 -17.06 44.14
N SER A 200 7.38 -15.87 44.40
CA SER A 200 7.97 -14.75 45.15
C SER A 200 9.07 -13.88 44.51
N VAL A 201 8.69 -12.65 44.13
CA VAL A 201 9.56 -11.46 44.25
C VAL A 201 8.91 -10.52 45.28
N PRO A 202 9.52 -10.27 46.45
CA PRO A 202 9.02 -9.32 47.44
C PRO A 202 9.33 -7.87 47.02
N GLY A 203 8.35 -6.97 47.06
CA GLY A 203 8.63 -5.52 47.06
C GLY A 203 7.84 -4.60 46.12
N ALA A 204 6.64 -4.97 45.66
CA ALA A 204 5.77 -4.02 44.94
C ALA A 204 4.52 -3.69 45.76
N VAL A 205 4.47 -2.47 46.28
CA VAL A 205 3.32 -1.88 46.97
C VAL A 205 2.15 -1.81 46.00
N ARG A 206 1.02 -2.41 46.39
CA ARG A 206 -0.24 -2.40 45.65
C ARG A 206 -0.86 -0.99 45.75
N ALA A 207 -0.64 -0.16 44.73
CA ALA A 207 -1.39 1.08 44.57
C ALA A 207 -2.80 0.75 44.03
N ALA A 208 -3.82 1.31 44.69
CA ALA A 208 -5.22 1.16 44.31
C ALA A 208 -5.47 1.73 42.90
N ALA A 209 -6.26 1.00 42.12
CA ALA A 209 -6.75 1.43 40.82
C ALA A 209 -7.72 2.62 40.98
N PRO A 210 -7.60 3.71 40.18
CA PRO A 210 -8.65 4.71 40.10
C PRO A 210 -9.83 4.15 39.30
N GLU A 211 -11.04 4.25 39.86
CA GLU A 211 -12.30 4.05 39.15
C GLU A 211 -12.35 4.92 37.89
N ALA A 212 -12.58 4.28 36.75
CA ALA A 212 -12.82 4.97 35.49
C ALA A 212 -14.19 5.66 35.55
N GLN A 213 -14.19 6.98 35.71
CA GLN A 213 -15.36 7.81 35.44
C GLN A 213 -15.63 7.79 33.93
N GLU A 214 -16.82 7.32 33.58
CA GLU A 214 -17.37 7.28 32.23
C GLU A 214 -17.67 8.71 31.74
N SER A 215 -16.70 9.32 31.06
CA SER A 215 -16.92 10.61 30.38
C SER A 215 -17.57 10.37 29.01
N VAL A 216 -18.88 10.58 28.93
CA VAL A 216 -19.64 10.64 27.68
C VAL A 216 -19.05 11.75 26.79
N ARG A 217 -18.43 11.40 25.65
CA ARG A 217 -18.09 12.37 24.60
C ARG A 217 -19.20 12.46 23.56
N PRO A 218 -19.53 13.66 23.04
CA PRO A 218 -20.54 13.83 22.01
C PRO A 218 -20.08 13.24 20.66
N ARG A 219 -21.03 12.67 19.92
CA ARG A 219 -20.89 12.20 18.53
C ARG A 219 -20.39 13.34 17.62
N PRO A 220 -19.32 13.15 16.83
CA PRO A 220 -19.00 14.05 15.73
C PRO A 220 -20.08 13.90 14.66
N SER A 221 -20.72 15.01 14.31
CA SER A 221 -21.61 15.16 13.16
C SER A 221 -20.90 14.78 11.86
N ALA A 222 -21.50 13.86 11.11
CA ALA A 222 -21.05 13.43 9.79
C ALA A 222 -20.96 14.63 8.82
N ARG A 223 -19.82 14.77 8.14
CA ARG A 223 -19.73 15.59 6.92
C ARG A 223 -20.21 14.74 5.73
N PRO A 224 -20.84 15.34 4.70
CA PRO A 224 -21.24 14.62 3.50
C PRO A 224 -20.01 14.11 2.73
N LYS A 225 -20.03 12.84 2.33
CA LYS A 225 -19.04 12.22 1.41
C LYS A 225 -19.40 12.61 -0.03
N PRO A 226 -18.44 12.88 -0.93
CA PRO A 226 -18.73 13.24 -2.31
C PRO A 226 -19.36 12.06 -3.08
N GLU A 227 -20.34 12.39 -3.91
CA GLU A 227 -21.11 11.49 -4.78
C GLU A 227 -20.26 11.12 -6.02
N ALA A 228 -19.92 9.85 -6.17
CA ALA A 228 -19.23 9.30 -7.35
C ALA A 228 -20.28 8.81 -8.37
N LYS A 229 -20.05 8.98 -9.67
CA LYS A 229 -21.01 8.68 -10.74
C LYS A 229 -20.53 7.51 -11.61
N ILE A 230 -21.29 6.42 -11.73
CA ILE A 230 -21.04 5.37 -12.73
C ILE A 230 -21.20 5.95 -14.15
N VAL A 231 -20.21 5.70 -15.00
CA VAL A 231 -20.27 5.98 -16.44
C VAL A 231 -20.13 4.66 -17.18
N GLU A 232 -21.23 4.21 -17.77
CA GLU A 232 -21.22 3.12 -18.75
C GLU A 232 -20.54 3.62 -20.04
N VAL A 233 -19.53 2.88 -20.52
CA VAL A 233 -18.91 3.16 -21.81
C VAL A 233 -19.63 2.32 -22.86
N PRO A 234 -20.26 2.93 -23.88
CA PRO A 234 -20.96 2.15 -24.90
C PRO A 234 -19.98 1.29 -25.69
N SER A 235 -20.33 0.02 -25.86
CA SER A 235 -19.70 -0.86 -26.85
C SER A 235 -20.11 -0.40 -28.25
N THR A 236 -19.15 -0.25 -29.16
CA THR A 236 -19.41 0.05 -30.57
C THR A 236 -20.23 -1.09 -31.19
N GLU A 237 -21.54 -0.90 -31.33
CA GLU A 237 -22.41 -1.81 -32.05
C GLU A 237 -22.09 -1.79 -33.56
N ALA A 238 -21.89 -2.98 -34.09
CA ALA A 238 -21.80 -3.23 -35.52
C ALA A 238 -23.14 -2.89 -36.19
N ALA A 239 -23.05 -2.26 -37.36
CA ALA A 239 -24.17 -1.83 -38.17
C ALA A 239 -25.19 -2.94 -38.44
N ALA A 240 -26.47 -2.66 -38.13
CA ALA A 240 -27.62 -3.38 -38.66
C ALA A 240 -28.61 -2.37 -39.28
N ASP A 241 -29.14 -2.80 -40.41
CA ASP A 241 -29.96 -2.16 -41.45
C ASP A 241 -31.22 -1.42 -40.93
N PRO A 242 -31.60 -0.23 -41.45
CA PRO A 242 -32.83 0.45 -41.05
C PRO A 242 -33.95 0.17 -42.05
N ASP A 243 -34.77 -0.84 -41.78
CA ASP A 243 -36.16 -0.91 -42.26
C ASP A 243 -36.87 -2.09 -41.58
N GLU A 244 -37.65 -1.81 -40.52
CA GLU A 244 -38.94 -2.46 -40.24
C GLU A 244 -39.65 -1.77 -39.06
N ASP A 245 -40.56 -0.86 -39.41
CA ASP A 245 -41.60 -0.31 -38.55
C ASP A 245 -42.80 -1.26 -38.54
N LEU A 246 -42.91 -2.13 -37.53
CA LEU A 246 -44.18 -2.76 -37.13
C LEU A 246 -44.21 -2.98 -35.61
N GLY A 247 -45.31 -2.52 -35.01
CA GLY A 247 -45.52 -2.48 -33.57
C GLY A 247 -45.31 -3.82 -32.86
N HIS A 248 -44.39 -3.80 -31.91
CA HIS A 248 -44.41 -4.72 -30.78
C HIS A 248 -44.46 -3.90 -29.50
N THR A 249 -45.55 -4.06 -28.74
CA THR A 249 -45.55 -3.80 -27.30
C THR A 249 -44.44 -4.68 -26.73
N GLN A 250 -43.23 -4.14 -26.59
CA GLN A 250 -42.15 -4.82 -25.91
C GLN A 250 -42.48 -4.80 -24.42
N ILE A 251 -43.21 -5.82 -23.99
CA ILE A 251 -43.06 -6.32 -22.64
C ILE A 251 -41.60 -6.71 -22.54
N ARG A 252 -40.78 -5.86 -21.90
CA ARG A 252 -39.43 -6.24 -21.46
C ARG A 252 -39.63 -7.54 -20.69
N PRO A 253 -39.12 -8.70 -21.14
CA PRO A 253 -39.06 -9.83 -20.25
C PRO A 253 -38.16 -9.35 -19.11
N GLN A 254 -38.74 -9.09 -17.95
CA GLN A 254 -37.96 -9.11 -16.72
C GLN A 254 -37.42 -10.53 -16.67
N SER A 255 -36.17 -10.70 -17.11
CA SER A 255 -35.46 -11.96 -16.92
C SER A 255 -35.59 -12.27 -15.43
N PRO A 256 -36.22 -13.40 -15.06
CA PRO A 256 -36.50 -13.72 -13.65
C PRO A 256 -35.23 -13.84 -12.77
N ASP A 257 -34.06 -13.82 -13.41
CA ASP A 257 -32.74 -13.97 -12.82
C ASP A 257 -31.88 -12.69 -12.91
N ALA A 258 -32.47 -11.52 -13.19
CA ALA A 258 -31.72 -10.26 -13.13
C ALA A 258 -31.17 -10.09 -11.71
N VAL A 259 -29.85 -9.99 -11.55
CA VAL A 259 -29.21 -9.74 -10.25
C VAL A 259 -28.81 -8.28 -10.19
N HIS A 260 -29.08 -7.63 -9.05
CA HIS A 260 -28.74 -6.23 -8.83
C HIS A 260 -27.45 -6.14 -8.04
N LEU A 261 -26.55 -5.26 -8.46
CA LEU A 261 -25.33 -4.97 -7.75
C LEU A 261 -25.48 -3.61 -7.07
N LEU A 262 -25.67 -3.62 -5.75
CA LEU A 262 -25.77 -2.40 -4.96
C LEU A 262 -24.38 -1.99 -4.47
N PHE A 263 -23.82 -0.93 -5.05
CA PHE A 263 -22.50 -0.42 -4.70
C PHE A 263 -22.51 0.40 -3.41
N ASP A 264 -21.32 0.58 -2.84
CA ASP A 264 -21.05 1.36 -1.62
C ASP A 264 -21.47 2.84 -1.70
N ASP A 265 -21.66 3.39 -2.90
CA ASP A 265 -22.20 4.72 -3.18
C ASP A 265 -23.74 4.73 -3.38
N SER A 266 -24.40 3.62 -3.03
CA SER A 266 -25.84 3.40 -3.21
C SER A 266 -26.31 3.36 -4.67
N GLN A 267 -25.39 3.26 -5.64
CA GLN A 267 -25.76 3.03 -7.03
C GLN A 267 -26.09 1.56 -7.25
N CYS A 268 -27.20 1.32 -7.94
CA CYS A 268 -27.65 -0.02 -8.30
C CYS A 268 -27.38 -0.25 -9.78
N LEU A 269 -26.70 -1.34 -10.10
CA LEU A 269 -26.43 -1.77 -11.46
C LEU A 269 -27.13 -3.10 -11.74
N ASP A 270 -28.00 -3.11 -12.75
CA ASP A 270 -28.70 -4.31 -13.20
C ASP A 270 -27.75 -5.16 -14.05
N LEU A 271 -27.43 -6.38 -13.59
CA LEU A 271 -26.51 -7.25 -14.31
C LEU A 271 -27.24 -8.00 -15.45
N ALA A 272 -27.38 -7.33 -16.60
CA ALA A 272 -27.99 -7.91 -17.80
C ALA A 272 -27.04 -8.83 -18.60
N GLY A 273 -25.73 -8.69 -18.40
CA GLY A 273 -24.69 -9.41 -19.13
C GLY A 273 -23.37 -9.41 -18.37
N SER A 274 -22.30 -9.90 -18.98
CA SER A 274 -20.98 -9.87 -18.35
C SER A 274 -20.46 -8.42 -18.30
N ILE A 275 -19.91 -8.00 -17.17
CA ILE A 275 -19.33 -6.66 -17.00
C ILE A 275 -17.89 -6.75 -16.50
N LEU A 276 -17.07 -5.78 -16.91
CA LEU A 276 -15.69 -5.60 -16.49
C LEU A 276 -15.60 -4.26 -15.76
N ILE A 277 -15.33 -4.31 -14.47
CA ILE A 277 -15.32 -3.12 -13.62
C ILE A 277 -13.89 -2.72 -13.25
N GLY A 278 -13.66 -1.42 -13.12
CA GLY A 278 -12.38 -0.86 -12.66
C GLY A 278 -12.34 0.65 -12.79
N ARG A 279 -11.23 1.29 -12.38
CA ARG A 279 -11.12 2.76 -12.45
C ARG A 279 -10.93 3.31 -13.87
N ASN A 280 -10.43 2.47 -14.78
CA ASN A 280 -10.24 2.79 -16.20
C ASN A 280 -10.13 1.46 -16.96
N PRO A 281 -11.27 0.73 -17.07
CA PRO A 281 -11.26 -0.64 -17.55
C PRO A 281 -10.97 -0.68 -19.05
N SER A 282 -10.27 -1.73 -19.48
CA SER A 282 -9.97 -2.00 -20.88
C SER A 282 -10.05 -3.49 -21.15
N TYR A 283 -10.47 -3.85 -22.36
CA TYR A 283 -10.53 -5.23 -22.82
C TYR A 283 -9.14 -5.89 -22.90
N SER A 284 -9.14 -7.20 -22.74
CA SER A 284 -8.01 -8.11 -22.90
C SER A 284 -8.41 -9.30 -23.77
N ASP A 285 -7.43 -10.08 -24.24
CA ASP A 285 -7.69 -11.28 -25.05
C ASP A 285 -8.59 -12.26 -24.28
N GLY A 286 -9.79 -12.51 -24.83
CA GLY A 286 -10.81 -13.37 -24.23
C GLY A 286 -12.06 -12.63 -23.71
N ASP A 287 -12.04 -11.31 -23.64
CA ASP A 287 -13.19 -10.50 -23.19
C ASP A 287 -14.19 -10.31 -24.36
N VAL A 288 -15.02 -11.32 -24.62
CA VAL A 288 -16.06 -11.30 -25.68
C VAL A 288 -17.42 -10.99 -25.06
N GLY A 289 -18.11 -9.95 -25.57
CA GLY A 289 -19.47 -9.62 -25.12
C GLY A 289 -19.55 -9.10 -23.69
N VAL A 290 -18.47 -8.47 -23.20
CA VAL A 290 -18.38 -7.88 -21.85
C VAL A 290 -18.57 -6.36 -21.95
N HIS A 291 -19.30 -5.75 -21.02
CA HIS A 291 -19.46 -4.30 -20.94
C HIS A 291 -18.49 -3.67 -19.93
N LEU A 292 -17.95 -2.49 -20.26
CA LEU A 292 -17.01 -1.79 -19.39
C LEU A 292 -17.75 -0.84 -18.44
N VAL A 293 -17.52 -0.99 -17.14
CA VAL A 293 -18.07 -0.11 -16.10
C VAL A 293 -16.92 0.61 -15.40
N ALA A 294 -16.80 1.91 -15.68
CA ALA A 294 -15.79 2.74 -15.03
C ALA A 294 -16.29 3.21 -13.66
N LEU A 295 -15.51 2.93 -12.63
CA LEU A 295 -15.75 3.40 -11.27
C LEU A 295 -14.87 4.62 -10.99
N ASP A 296 -15.48 5.69 -10.49
CA ASP A 296 -14.72 6.82 -9.95
C ASP A 296 -14.14 6.41 -8.59
N ASP A 297 -12.81 6.41 -8.51
CA ASP A 297 -12.02 5.96 -7.35
C ASP A 297 -10.77 6.87 -7.22
N PRO A 298 -10.94 8.07 -6.65
CA PRO A 298 -9.86 9.06 -6.56
C PRO A 298 -8.69 8.60 -5.69
N ASP A 299 -8.96 7.73 -4.72
CA ASP A 299 -7.97 7.14 -3.82
C ASP A 299 -7.14 6.03 -4.47
N ARG A 300 -7.48 5.64 -5.72
CA ARG A 300 -6.73 4.69 -6.54
C ARG A 300 -6.59 3.30 -5.90
N THR A 301 -7.63 2.89 -5.19
CA THR A 301 -7.78 1.60 -4.51
C THR A 301 -8.29 0.51 -5.46
N VAL A 302 -8.88 0.88 -6.59
CA VAL A 302 -9.39 -0.01 -7.63
C VAL A 302 -8.39 -0.04 -8.80
N SER A 303 -8.06 -1.24 -9.28
CA SER A 303 -7.20 -1.43 -10.45
C SER A 303 -7.86 -0.87 -11.72
N LYS A 304 -7.05 -0.62 -12.77
CA LYS A 304 -7.58 -0.13 -14.07
C LYS A 304 -8.71 -1.03 -14.57
N THR A 305 -8.41 -2.32 -14.65
CA THR A 305 -9.34 -3.44 -14.80
C THR A 305 -9.23 -4.27 -13.51
N HIS A 306 -10.32 -4.46 -12.76
CA HIS A 306 -10.29 -5.07 -11.43
C HIS A 306 -11.04 -6.40 -11.37
N LEU A 307 -12.33 -6.41 -11.68
CA LEU A 307 -13.18 -7.60 -11.61
C LEU A 307 -13.90 -7.82 -12.93
N LEU A 308 -13.97 -9.08 -13.36
CA LEU A 308 -14.94 -9.56 -14.33
C LEU A 308 -16.10 -10.18 -13.55
N ILE A 309 -17.32 -9.70 -13.81
CA ILE A 309 -18.55 -10.18 -13.18
C ILE A 309 -19.44 -10.75 -14.28
N GLN A 310 -19.89 -11.98 -14.07
CA GLN A 310 -20.75 -12.68 -15.02
C GLN A 310 -22.03 -13.14 -14.32
N PRO A 311 -23.19 -13.07 -15.01
CA PRO A 311 -24.44 -13.52 -14.42
C PRO A 311 -24.41 -15.04 -14.16
N GLY A 312 -24.95 -15.44 -13.01
CA GLY A 312 -25.21 -16.82 -12.64
C GLY A 312 -26.66 -16.99 -12.19
N VAL A 313 -27.14 -18.23 -12.11
CA VAL A 313 -28.49 -18.50 -11.60
C VAL A 313 -28.52 -18.19 -10.10
N GLY A 314 -29.28 -17.17 -9.69
CA GLY A 314 -29.39 -16.72 -8.29
C GLY A 314 -28.07 -16.27 -7.65
N SER A 315 -27.09 -15.90 -8.47
CA SER A 315 -25.71 -15.60 -8.03
C SER A 315 -24.97 -14.80 -9.11
N VAL A 316 -23.78 -14.32 -8.79
CA VAL A 316 -22.84 -13.78 -9.76
C VAL A 316 -21.51 -14.51 -9.67
N TRP A 317 -20.91 -14.77 -10.82
CA TRP A 317 -19.54 -15.26 -10.91
C TRP A 317 -18.60 -14.07 -10.92
N VAL A 318 -17.66 -14.05 -9.98
CA VAL A 318 -16.70 -12.97 -9.83
C VAL A 318 -15.30 -13.51 -10.06
N THR A 319 -14.56 -12.89 -10.98
CA THR A 319 -13.18 -13.25 -11.30
C THR A 319 -12.29 -12.03 -11.11
N ASP A 320 -11.29 -12.14 -10.24
CA ASP A 320 -10.29 -11.09 -10.07
C ASP A 320 -9.33 -11.05 -11.26
N ARG A 321 -9.12 -9.85 -11.84
CA ARG A 321 -8.29 -9.63 -13.03
C ARG A 321 -6.85 -9.25 -12.67
N ASP A 322 -6.25 -9.98 -11.73
CA ASP A 322 -4.92 -9.75 -11.18
C ASP A 322 -4.79 -8.33 -10.60
N SER A 323 -5.76 -7.99 -9.77
CA SER A 323 -5.88 -6.67 -9.18
C SER A 323 -4.77 -6.40 -8.15
N GLY A 324 -4.32 -5.15 -8.05
CA GLY A 324 -3.24 -4.77 -7.13
C GLY A 324 -3.61 -4.84 -5.65
N ASN A 325 -4.90 -4.65 -5.31
CA ASN A 325 -5.38 -4.61 -3.92
C ASN A 325 -6.21 -5.84 -3.52
N GLY A 326 -6.50 -6.73 -4.47
CA GLY A 326 -7.24 -7.97 -4.23
C GLY A 326 -8.76 -7.78 -4.13
N SER A 327 -9.44 -8.92 -4.09
CA SER A 327 -10.90 -9.03 -3.99
C SER A 327 -11.30 -10.18 -3.06
N CYS A 328 -12.44 -10.08 -2.38
CA CYS A 328 -13.00 -11.16 -1.56
C CYS A 328 -14.53 -11.16 -1.57
N ILE A 329 -15.12 -12.32 -1.29
CA ILE A 329 -16.57 -12.49 -1.07
C ILE A 329 -16.78 -12.74 0.42
N VAL A 330 -17.71 -12.00 1.02
CA VAL A 330 -18.16 -12.16 2.39
C VAL A 330 -19.60 -12.68 2.36
N ASP A 331 -19.86 -13.80 3.03
CA ASP A 331 -21.21 -14.34 3.16
C ASP A 331 -22.03 -13.63 4.26
N GLU A 332 -23.31 -13.98 4.38
CA GLU A 332 -24.22 -13.39 5.38
C GLU A 332 -23.77 -13.67 6.83
N ASP A 333 -23.04 -14.77 7.05
CA ASP A 333 -22.48 -15.16 8.35
C ASP A 333 -21.14 -14.43 8.65
N GLY A 334 -20.63 -13.64 7.71
CA GLY A 334 -19.36 -12.91 7.80
C GLY A 334 -18.12 -13.74 7.48
N ASN A 335 -18.25 -14.96 6.99
CA ASN A 335 -17.11 -15.74 6.53
C ASN A 335 -16.57 -15.15 5.23
N VAL A 336 -15.24 -15.11 5.13
CA VAL A 336 -14.55 -14.48 4.01
C VAL A 336 -13.87 -15.51 3.13
N ARG A 337 -14.14 -15.41 1.83
CA ARG A 337 -13.45 -16.15 0.76
C ARG A 337 -12.67 -15.18 -0.10
N GLU A 338 -11.34 -15.26 -0.05
CA GLU A 338 -10.46 -14.48 -0.92
C GLU A 338 -10.52 -15.00 -2.36
N LEU A 339 -10.56 -14.10 -3.34
CA LEU A 339 -10.57 -14.47 -4.75
C LEU A 339 -9.14 -14.69 -5.23
N VAL A 340 -8.91 -15.84 -5.85
CA VAL A 340 -7.65 -16.11 -6.53
C VAL A 340 -7.69 -15.46 -7.92
N PRO A 341 -6.68 -14.65 -8.31
CA PRO A 341 -6.63 -14.05 -9.63
C PRO A 341 -6.84 -15.04 -10.78
N GLY A 342 -7.74 -14.70 -11.69
CA GLY A 342 -8.10 -15.51 -12.86
C GLY A 342 -8.99 -16.72 -12.56
N LYS A 343 -9.32 -17.01 -11.29
CA LYS A 343 -10.21 -18.11 -10.91
C LYS A 343 -11.62 -17.56 -10.62
N PRO A 344 -12.65 -17.99 -11.37
CA PRO A 344 -14.03 -17.60 -11.07
C PRO A 344 -14.50 -18.20 -9.75
N GLU A 345 -15.08 -17.37 -8.88
CA GLU A 345 -15.71 -17.76 -7.62
C GLU A 345 -17.15 -17.23 -7.58
N GLN A 346 -18.03 -17.95 -6.89
CA GLN A 346 -19.47 -17.65 -6.90
C GLN A 346 -19.87 -16.81 -5.67
N ALA A 347 -20.52 -15.67 -5.92
CA ALA A 347 -21.17 -14.85 -4.91
C ALA A 347 -22.70 -15.01 -5.00
N MET A 348 -23.31 -15.50 -3.93
CA MET A 348 -24.76 -15.68 -3.86
C MET A 348 -25.44 -14.35 -3.55
N ILE A 349 -26.74 -14.28 -3.83
CA ILE A 349 -27.59 -13.21 -3.30
C ILE A 349 -27.42 -13.11 -1.78
N GLY A 350 -27.31 -11.88 -1.25
CA GLY A 350 -27.03 -11.57 0.15
C GLY A 350 -25.54 -11.47 0.48
N HIS A 351 -24.65 -11.99 -0.39
CA HIS A 351 -23.21 -11.83 -0.21
C HIS A 351 -22.76 -10.42 -0.57
N THR A 352 -21.68 -9.99 0.09
CA THR A 352 -20.98 -8.74 -0.24
C THR A 352 -19.65 -9.07 -0.90
N VAL A 353 -19.34 -8.40 -2.02
CA VAL A 353 -18.08 -8.54 -2.73
C VAL A 353 -17.25 -7.28 -2.51
N TYR A 354 -16.06 -7.43 -1.93
CA TYR A 354 -15.11 -6.35 -1.72
C TYR A 354 -14.03 -6.40 -2.81
N PHE A 355 -13.63 -5.23 -3.30
CA PHE A 355 -12.61 -5.07 -4.34
C PHE A 355 -11.87 -3.73 -4.14
N GLY A 356 -10.60 -3.79 -3.77
CA GLY A 356 -9.91 -2.62 -3.21
C GLY A 356 -10.62 -2.12 -1.94
N ASP A 357 -10.92 -0.81 -1.88
CA ASP A 357 -11.65 -0.22 -0.74
C ASP A 357 -13.16 -0.04 -1.02
N ARG A 358 -13.64 -0.56 -2.15
CA ARG A 358 -15.05 -0.50 -2.55
C ARG A 358 -15.70 -1.86 -2.40
N TYR A 359 -17.04 -1.87 -2.35
CA TYR A 359 -17.81 -3.11 -2.30
C TYR A 359 -19.14 -2.96 -3.05
N PHE A 360 -19.72 -4.10 -3.41
CA PHE A 360 -21.12 -4.19 -3.81
C PHE A 360 -21.80 -5.36 -3.12
N GLN A 361 -23.11 -5.25 -2.91
CA GLN A 361 -23.96 -6.32 -2.44
C GLN A 361 -24.71 -6.95 -3.62
N VAL A 362 -24.84 -8.27 -3.57
CA VAL A 362 -25.57 -9.04 -4.57
C VAL A 362 -27.03 -9.13 -4.12
N GLU A 363 -27.90 -8.36 -4.74
CA GLU A 363 -29.31 -8.25 -4.36
C GLU A 363 -30.25 -8.86 -5.40
N ARG A 364 -31.47 -9.17 -4.96
CA ARG A 364 -32.58 -9.47 -5.87
C ARG A 364 -33.18 -8.17 -6.42
N PRO A 365 -33.85 -8.24 -7.58
CA PRO A 365 -34.65 -7.14 -8.12
C PRO A 365 -35.71 -6.59 -7.19
#